data_AF-A0A517Y7Z2-F1
#
_entry.id   AF-A0A517Y7Z2-F1
#
_cell.length_a   1.000
_cell.length_b   1.000
_cell.length_c   1.000
_cell.angle_alpha   90.00
_cell.angle_beta   90.00
_cell.angle_gamma   90.00
#
_symmetry.space_group_name_H-M   'P 1'
#
loop_
_entity.id
_entity.type
_entity.pdbx_description
1 polymer ?
#
loop_
_entity_poly.entity_id
_entity_poly.type
_entity_poly.pdbx_seq_one_letter_code
_entity_poly.pdbx_strand_id
1 'polypeptide(L)' 'MTNRAPLIVAIVLLLVPVLYVGSYFALVVPRGIHGYKAIFEEHYRWQNKLCSRVFWPLEQIDRKLRPESWDLGGKF' A
#
# COMPACT_ATOMS: atom_id res chain seq x y z
N MET A 1 -5.59 36.62 -20.07
CA MET A 1 -5.77 35.81 -18.84
C MET A 1 -5.32 34.40 -19.15
N THR A 2 -4.18 33.96 -18.62
CA THR A 2 -3.64 32.63 -18.92
C THR A 2 -4.36 31.60 -18.06
N ASN A 3 -5.14 30.72 -18.69
CA ASN A 3 -5.85 29.66 -17.99
C ASN A 3 -4.84 28.62 -17.48
N ARG A 4 -4.64 28.55 -16.15
CA ARG A 4 -3.74 27.58 -15.52
C ARG A 4 -4.40 26.23 -15.23
N ALA A 5 -5.71 26.09 -15.50
CA ALA A 5 -6.44 24.85 -15.25
C ALA A 5 -5.80 23.61 -15.93
N PRO A 6 -5.34 23.66 -17.21
CA PRO A 6 -4.71 22.51 -17.84
C PRO A 6 -3.42 22.07 -17.12
N LEU A 7 -2.61 23.04 -16.66
CA LEU A 7 -1.38 22.77 -15.92
C LEU A 7 -1.68 22.14 -14.56
N ILE A 8 -2.66 22.67 -13.82
CA ILE A 8 -3.07 22.14 -12.52
C ILE A 8 -3.58 20.70 -12.67
N VAL A 9 -4.43 20.45 -13.67
CA VAL A 9 -4.94 19.11 -13.97
C VAL A 9 -3.79 18.15 -14.29
N ALA A 10 -2.84 18.56 -15.11
CA ALA A 10 -1.67 17.73 -15.44
C ALA A 10 -0.84 17.38 -14.18
N ILE A 11 -0.59 18.36 -13.30
CA ILE A 11 0.14 18.14 -12.05
C ILE A 11 -0.62 17.15 -11.15
N VAL A 12 -1.93 17.32 -10.98
CA VAL A 12 -2.74 16.42 -10.16
C VAL A 12 -2.71 15.00 -10.71
N LEU A 13 -2.89 14.84 -12.03
CA LEU A 13 -2.84 13.52 -12.68
C LEU A 13 -1.47 12.83 -12.51
N LEU A 14 -0.38 13.60 -12.47
CA LEU A 14 0.96 13.08 -12.18
C LEU A 14 1.17 12.75 -10.69
N LEU A 15 0.60 13.54 -9.79
CA LEU A 15 0.76 13.33 -8.34
C LEU A 15 -0.09 12.18 -7.80
N VAL A 16 -1.29 11.95 -8.34
CA VAL A 16 -2.19 10.87 -7.89
C VAL A 16 -1.50 9.50 -7.84
N PRO A 17 -0.83 9.00 -8.90
CA PRO A 17 -0.16 7.69 -8.84
C PRO A 17 1.01 7.68 -7.85
N VAL A 18 1.76 8.78 -7.74
CA VAL A 18 2.88 8.90 -6.79
C VAL A 18 2.37 8.83 -5.35
N LEU A 19 1.30 9.56 -5.04
CA LEU A 19 0.65 9.54 -3.73
C LEU A 19 0.05 8.18 -3.42
N TYR A 20 -0.54 7.50 -4.41
CA TYR A 20 -1.09 6.16 -4.25
C TYR A 20 -0.01 5.14 -3.85
N VAL A 21 1.10 5.10 -4.58
CA VAL A 21 2.23 4.21 -4.29
C VAL A 21 2.91 4.58 -2.97
N GLY A 22 3.12 5.88 -2.70
CA GLY A 22 3.69 6.34 -1.44
C GLY A 22 2.83 5.98 -0.23
N SER A 23 1.51 6.12 -0.34
CA SER A 23 0.56 5.75 0.72
C SER A 23 0.60 4.25 1.02
N TYR A 24 0.74 3.43 -0.02
CA TYR A 24 0.92 1.99 0.15
C TYR A 24 2.17 1.68 0.98
N PHE A 25 3.34 2.22 0.62
CA PHE A 25 4.57 1.97 1.37
C PHE A 25 4.53 2.48 2.81
N ALA A 26 3.82 3.59 3.05
CA ALA A 26 3.65 4.11 4.41
C ALA A 26 2.76 3.21 5.28
N LEU A 27 1.75 2.57 4.68
CA LEU A 27 0.75 1.78 5.40
C LEU A 27 1.08 0.29 5.46
N VAL A 28 1.79 -0.26 4.48
CA VAL A 28 2.05 -1.70 4.43
C VAL A 28 3.14 -2.13 5.41
N VAL A 29 2.90 -3.23 6.10
CA VAL A 29 3.84 -3.93 6.97
C VAL A 29 3.85 -5.39 6.51
N PRO A 30 4.77 -5.78 5.62
CA PRO A 30 4.78 -7.11 5.00
C PRO A 30 4.75 -8.26 6.01
N ARG A 31 5.50 -8.14 7.11
CA ARG A 31 5.55 -9.14 8.20
C ARG A 31 4.37 -9.10 9.18
N GLY A 32 3.39 -8.23 8.93
CA GLY A 32 2.28 -7.98 9.85
C GLY A 32 2.73 -7.26 11.14
N ILE A 33 1.78 -6.72 11.88
CA ILE A 33 2.01 -6.22 13.23
C ILE A 33 1.88 -7.40 14.19
N HIS A 34 2.99 -7.84 14.79
CA HIS A 34 2.98 -8.84 15.85
C HIS A 34 2.49 -8.20 17.16
N GLY A 35 1.17 -8.10 17.32
CA GLY A 35 0.55 -7.79 18.60
C GLY A 35 0.54 -9.03 19.50
N TYR A 36 0.67 -8.83 20.81
CA TYR A 36 0.86 -9.87 21.84
C TYR A 36 -0.22 -10.98 21.92
N LYS A 37 -1.25 -11.00 21.05
CA LYS A 37 -2.37 -11.96 21.13
C LYS A 37 -3.04 -12.39 19.81
N ALA A 38 -2.62 -11.90 18.64
CA ALA A 38 -3.20 -12.38 17.37
C ALA A 38 -2.27 -12.11 16.20
N ILE A 39 -2.06 -13.12 15.35
CA ILE A 39 -1.61 -12.91 13.98
C ILE A 39 -2.76 -12.18 13.29
N PHE A 40 -2.70 -10.86 13.21
CA PHE A 40 -3.64 -10.13 12.37
C PHE A 40 -3.25 -10.40 10.92
N GLU A 41 -4.14 -11.01 10.14
CA GLU A 41 -4.01 -11.18 8.68
C GLU A 41 -3.91 -9.84 7.93
N GLU A 42 -4.07 -8.72 8.63
CA GLU A 42 -4.05 -7.39 8.07
C GLU A 42 -2.61 -6.84 8.06
N HIS A 43 -1.97 -6.89 6.90
CA HIS A 43 -0.63 -6.34 6.62
C HIS A 43 -0.59 -4.80 6.55
N TYR A 44 -1.59 -4.11 7.09
CA TYR A 44 -1.68 -2.65 7.07
C TYR A 44 -1.60 -2.09 8.49
N ARG A 45 -0.81 -1.02 8.67
CA ARG A 45 -0.58 -0.35 9.96
C ARG A 45 -1.89 0.04 10.64
N TRP A 46 -2.83 0.53 9.82
CA TRP A 46 -4.21 0.74 10.22
C TRP A 46 -5.00 -0.45 9.68
N GLN A 47 -5.43 -1.33 10.58
CA GLN A 47 -6.23 -2.52 10.28
C GLN A 47 -7.59 -2.10 9.69
N ASN A 48 -7.58 -1.70 8.42
CA ASN A 48 -8.70 -1.12 7.71
C ASN A 48 -8.95 -1.91 6.42
N LYS A 49 -10.11 -2.55 6.37
CA LYS A 49 -10.59 -3.33 5.22
C LYS A 49 -10.58 -2.54 3.91
N LEU A 50 -10.76 -1.22 3.95
CA LEU A 50 -10.70 -0.38 2.76
C LEU A 50 -9.28 -0.30 2.20
N CYS A 51 -8.26 -0.19 3.06
CA CYS A 51 -6.86 -0.17 2.64
C CYS A 51 -6.49 -1.47 1.92
N SER A 52 -6.90 -2.62 2.48
CA SER A 52 -6.70 -3.92 1.83
C SER A 52 -7.30 -3.96 0.43
N ARG A 53 -8.55 -3.51 0.24
CA ARG A 53 -9.19 -3.50 -1.09
C ARG A 53 -8.52 -2.53 -2.07
N VAL A 54 -8.22 -1.32 -1.62
CA VAL A 54 -7.67 -0.24 -2.47
C VAL A 54 -6.26 -0.55 -2.92
N PHE A 55 -5.43 -1.12 -2.05
CA PHE A 55 -4.03 -1.41 -2.33
C PHE A 55 -3.77 -2.85 -2.77
N TRP A 56 -4.79 -3.71 -2.83
CA TRP A 56 -4.65 -5.10 -3.23
C TRP A 56 -3.86 -5.33 -4.53
N PRO A 57 -4.09 -4.57 -5.63
CA PRO A 57 -3.33 -4.80 -6.86
C PRO A 57 -1.84 -4.51 -6.67
N LEU A 58 -1.50 -3.48 -5.91
CA LEU A 58 -0.12 -3.11 -5.63
C LEU A 58 0.53 -4.09 -4.65
N GLU A 59 -0.23 -4.61 -3.69
CA GLU A 59 0.18 -5.67 -2.79
C GLU A 59 0.53 -6.96 -3.53
N GLN A 60 -0.27 -7.34 -4.52
CA GLN A 60 0.03 -8.51 -5.37
C GLN A 60 1.35 -8.35 -6.13
N ILE A 61 1.66 -7.14 -6.60
CA ILE A 61 2.94 -6.83 -7.23
C ILE A 61 4.06 -6.94 -6.19
N ASP A 62 3.87 -6.35 -5.02
CA ASP A 62 4.89 -6.36 -3.96
C ASP A 62 5.20 -7.77 -3.45
N ARG A 63 4.18 -8.61 -3.24
CA ARG A 63 4.34 -10.03 -2.87
C ARG A 63 5.15 -10.83 -3.90
N LYS A 64 5.02 -10.48 -5.19
CA LYS A 64 5.80 -11.11 -6.27
C LYS A 64 7.24 -10.59 -6.33
N LEU A 65 7.44 -9.31 -6.03
CA LEU A 65 8.76 -8.68 -6.09
C LEU A 65 9.62 -8.96 -4.85
N ARG A 66 8.99 -9.15 -3.67
CA ARG A 66 9.66 -9.32 -2.38
C ARG A 66 9.08 -10.47 -1.57
N PRO A 67 8.98 -11.69 -2.13
CA PRO A 67 8.33 -12.82 -1.46
C PRO A 67 8.89 -13.06 -0.04
N GLU A 68 10.20 -12.90 0.17
CA GLU A 68 10.88 -13.05 1.46
C GLU A 68 10.47 -12.04 2.54
N SER A 69 9.95 -10.88 2.13
CA SER A 69 9.44 -9.86 3.06
C SER A 69 8.02 -10.18 3.52
N TRP A 70 7.28 -10.92 2.70
CA TRP A 70 5.88 -11.33 2.91
C TRP A 70 5.75 -12.74 3.49
N ASP A 71 6.80 -13.54 3.38
CA ASP A 71 6.86 -14.87 3.95
C ASP A 71 7.05 -14.76 5.47
N LEU A 72 6.04 -15.20 6.22
CA LEU A 72 6.07 -15.18 7.69
C LEU A 72 7.05 -16.21 8.27
N GLY A 73 7.70 -17.02 7.44
CA GLY A 73 8.78 -17.90 7.86
C GLY A 73 8.34 -18.89 8.93
N GLY A 74 7.38 -19.75 8.59
CA GLY A 74 7.03 -20.89 9.42
C GLY A 74 6.07 -21.81 8.70
N LYS A 75 6.61 -22.88 8.12
CA LYS A 75 5.88 -24.10 7.74
C LYS A 75 4.77 -24.40 8.76
N PHE A 76 3.53 -24.49 8.29
CA PHE A 76 2.52 -25.39 8.83
C PHE A 76 1.89 -26.14 7.66
#